data_AF-A0A3B9UXR2-F1
#
_entry.id   AF-A0A3B9UXR2-F1
#
_cell.length_a   1.000
_cell.length_b   1.000
_cell.length_c   1.000
_cell.angle_alpha   90.00
_cell.angle_beta   90.00
_cell.angle_gamma   90.00
#
_symmetry.space_group_name_H-M   'P 1'
#
loop_
_entity.id
_entity.type
_entity.pdbx_description
1 polymer ?
#
loop_
_entity_poly.entity_id
_entity_poly.type
_entity_poly.pdbx_seq_one_letter_code
_entity_poly.pdbx_strand_id
1 'polypeptide(L)'
;HKCPGLKIHLNSELGDSVSLEGLKSRHDAVLLAIGAWWGKSMSIPGEKSDRVVDGVSFLRRINDGERPQLPETVVVVGGGDVAMDACRVAKRLPGCKTVKVIYRRGPEDIPARKIELHHAVREEVEFIYNT
;
A
#
# COMPACT_ATOMS: atom_id res chain seq x y z
N HIS A 1 6.40 26.42 -4.85
CA HIS A 1 5.28 26.70 -5.77
C HIS A 1 3.96 26.59 -5.01
N LYS A 2 3.24 27.70 -4.78
CA LYS A 2 1.86 27.67 -4.26
C LYS A 2 0.96 28.28 -5.35
N CYS A 3 -0.06 27.55 -5.80
CA CYS A 3 -1.07 28.08 -6.72
C CYS A 3 -1.82 29.24 -6.03
N PRO A 4 -1.82 30.46 -6.61
CA PRO A 4 -2.61 31.57 -6.09
C PRO A 4 -4.10 31.20 -6.02
N GLY A 5 -4.77 31.54 -4.93
CA GLY A 5 -6.20 31.26 -4.73
C GLY A 5 -6.53 29.90 -4.11
N LEU A 6 -5.57 28.97 -3.98
CA LEU A 6 -5.78 27.69 -3.30
C LEU A 6 -5.63 27.85 -1.78
N LYS A 7 -6.67 27.49 -1.03
CA LYS A 7 -6.60 27.32 0.44
C LYS A 7 -6.46 25.84 0.77
N ILE A 8 -5.44 25.50 1.56
CA ILE A 8 -5.16 24.13 1.99
C ILE A 8 -5.40 24.04 3.50
N HIS A 9 -6.29 23.13 3.90
CA HIS A 9 -6.59 22.82 5.30
C HIS A 9 -6.05 21.41 5.59
N LEU A 10 -5.04 21.32 6.47
CA LEU A 10 -4.47 20.05 6.93
C LEU A 10 -5.18 19.58 8.20
N ASN A 11 -4.99 18.31 8.59
CA ASN A 11 -5.62 17.70 9.76
C ASN A 11 -7.15 17.85 9.76
N SER A 12 -7.75 17.84 8.57
CA SER A 12 -9.18 18.06 8.35
C SER A 12 -9.82 16.79 7.74
N GLU A 13 -9.88 15.72 8.53
CA GLU A 13 -10.49 14.45 8.13
C GLU A 13 -12.02 14.56 7.95
N LEU A 14 -12.51 14.00 6.83
CA LEU A 14 -13.93 13.94 6.49
C LEU A 14 -14.64 12.89 7.37
N GLY A 15 -15.68 13.31 8.08
CA GLY A 15 -16.46 12.49 9.00
C GLY A 15 -16.21 12.82 10.48
N ASP A 16 -15.02 13.31 10.82
CA ASP A 16 -14.65 13.72 12.17
C ASP A 16 -14.59 15.26 12.29
N SER A 17 -13.59 15.88 11.65
CA SER A 17 -13.37 17.32 11.72
C SER A 17 -14.22 18.15 10.74
N VAL A 18 -14.62 17.56 9.61
CA VAL A 18 -15.46 18.20 8.59
C VAL A 18 -16.53 17.22 8.12
N SER A 19 -17.76 17.70 7.90
CA SER A 19 -18.84 16.88 7.36
C SER A 19 -19.08 17.18 5.88
N LEU A 20 -19.50 16.16 5.11
CA LEU A 20 -19.81 16.33 3.69
C LEU A 20 -20.95 17.34 3.47
N GLU A 21 -21.98 17.30 4.31
CA GLU A 21 -23.09 18.25 4.26
C GLU A 21 -22.65 19.68 4.62
N GLY A 22 -21.73 19.83 5.57
CA GLY A 22 -21.10 21.11 5.89
C GLY A 22 -20.22 21.67 4.77
N LEU A 23 -19.67 20.80 3.91
CA LEU A 23 -18.94 21.21 2.72
C LEU A 23 -19.89 21.63 1.60
N LYS A 24 -20.92 20.84 1.33
CA LYS A 24 -21.96 21.13 0.31
C LYS A 24 -22.73 22.41 0.58
N SER A 25 -22.98 22.75 1.85
CA SER A 25 -23.68 24.00 2.21
C SER A 25 -22.83 25.26 2.03
N ARG A 26 -21.50 25.14 1.94
CA ARG A 26 -20.57 26.28 1.87
C ARG A 26 -19.90 26.46 0.50
N HIS A 27 -20.10 25.54 -0.43
CA HIS A 27 -19.44 25.53 -1.74
C HIS A 27 -20.41 25.08 -2.83
N ASP A 28 -20.26 25.66 -4.02
CA ASP A 28 -21.10 25.32 -5.18
C ASP A 28 -20.87 23.88 -5.69
N ALA A 29 -19.69 23.33 -5.45
CA ALA A 29 -19.35 21.95 -5.81
C ALA A 29 -18.34 21.34 -4.82
N VAL A 30 -18.43 20.01 -4.65
CA VAL A 30 -17.50 19.24 -3.82
C VAL A 30 -16.97 18.05 -4.63
N LEU A 31 -15.63 17.97 -4.72
CA LEU A 31 -14.94 16.83 -5.31
C LEU A 31 -14.32 15.97 -4.19
N LEU A 32 -14.71 14.70 -4.12
CA LEU A 32 -14.10 13.73 -3.22
C LEU A 32 -12.91 13.06 -3.90
N ALA A 33 -11.70 13.59 -3.64
CA ALA A 33 -10.43 13.05 -4.10
C ALA A 33 -9.66 12.36 -2.96
N ILE A 34 -10.37 11.66 -2.07
CA ILE A 34 -9.79 11.09 -0.86
C ILE A 34 -8.92 9.85 -1.13
N GLY A 35 -9.04 9.19 -2.29
CA GLY A 35 -8.27 7.99 -2.60
C GLY A 35 -8.71 6.75 -1.80
N ALA A 36 -7.91 5.68 -1.82
CA ALA A 36 -8.17 4.42 -1.11
C ALA A 36 -7.13 4.22 0.00
N TRP A 37 -7.57 4.32 1.25
CA TRP A 37 -6.69 4.32 2.44
C TRP A 37 -6.47 2.94 3.05
N TRP A 38 -7.34 1.97 2.74
CA TRP A 38 -7.34 0.65 3.36
C TRP A 38 -7.05 -0.42 2.32
N GLY A 39 -6.24 -1.41 2.69
CA GLY A 39 -6.13 -2.63 1.91
C GLY A 39 -7.41 -3.46 1.96
N LYS A 40 -7.53 -4.35 0.97
CA LYS A 40 -8.67 -5.25 0.85
C LYS A 40 -8.39 -6.50 1.68
N SER A 41 -9.31 -6.85 2.60
CA SER A 41 -9.23 -8.13 3.32
C SER A 41 -9.35 -9.32 2.37
N MET A 42 -8.65 -10.41 2.69
CA MET A 42 -8.72 -11.66 1.92
C MET A 42 -9.90 -12.54 2.36
N SER A 43 -10.45 -12.30 3.56
CA SER A 43 -11.54 -13.08 4.18
C SER A 43 -11.19 -14.57 4.29
N ILE A 44 -9.98 -14.89 4.73
CA ILE A 44 -9.47 -16.27 4.86
C ILE A 44 -9.13 -16.65 6.30
N PRO A 45 -9.16 -17.96 6.66
CA PRO A 45 -8.68 -18.41 7.96
C PRO A 45 -7.24 -17.94 8.24
N GLY A 46 -7.03 -17.38 9.43
CA GLY A 46 -5.70 -16.90 9.86
C GLY A 46 -5.36 -15.46 9.48
N GLU A 47 -6.23 -14.73 8.77
CA GLU A 47 -5.97 -13.35 8.35
C GLU A 47 -5.79 -12.35 9.52
N LYS A 48 -6.30 -12.67 10.71
CA LYS A 48 -6.18 -11.86 11.93
C LYS A 48 -4.95 -12.19 12.77
N SER A 49 -4.06 -13.03 12.26
CA SER A 49 -2.79 -13.35 12.93
C SER A 49 -1.91 -12.11 13.00
N ASP A 50 -1.21 -11.89 14.11
CA ASP A 50 -0.26 -10.78 14.28
C ASP A 50 0.88 -10.77 13.25
N ARG A 51 1.08 -11.89 12.55
CA ARG A 51 2.06 -12.03 11.46
C ARG A 51 1.53 -11.57 10.10
N VAL A 52 0.24 -11.27 9.99
CA VAL A 52 -0.40 -10.77 8.77
C VAL A 52 -0.49 -9.26 8.90
N VAL A 53 0.13 -8.55 7.97
CA VAL A 53 0.17 -7.09 7.96
C VAL A 53 -0.40 -6.59 6.65
N ASP A 54 -1.30 -5.61 6.74
CA ASP A 54 -1.83 -4.89 5.58
C ASP A 54 -0.71 -4.13 4.84
N GLY A 55 -0.66 -4.25 3.52
CA GLY A 55 0.41 -3.66 2.70
C GLY A 55 0.44 -2.13 2.75
N VAL A 56 -0.72 -1.47 2.78
CA VAL A 56 -0.80 0.00 2.86
C VAL A 56 -0.30 0.48 4.22
N SER A 57 -0.76 -0.16 5.29
CA SER A 57 -0.35 0.13 6.67
C SER A 57 1.13 -0.12 6.89
N PHE A 58 1.66 -1.22 6.34
CA PHE A 58 3.09 -1.52 6.37
C PHE A 58 3.90 -0.40 5.71
N LEU A 59 3.59 -0.04 4.47
CA LEU A 59 4.30 1.03 3.76
C LEU A 59 4.19 2.38 4.47
N ARG A 60 3.02 2.70 5.02
CA ARG A 60 2.80 3.92 5.81
C ARG A 60 3.73 4.00 7.01
N ARG A 61 3.82 2.93 7.82
CA ARG A 61 4.72 2.88 8.99
C ARG A 61 6.19 3.11 8.59
N ILE A 62 6.63 2.50 7.49
CA ILE A 62 7.99 2.72 6.99
C ILE A 62 8.19 4.15 6.51
N ASN A 63 7.21 4.74 5.83
CA ASN A 63 7.25 6.14 5.41
C ASN A 63 7.25 7.12 6.59
N ASP A 64 6.59 6.76 7.70
CA ASP A 64 6.58 7.51 8.97
C ASP A 64 7.91 7.36 9.75
N GLY A 65 8.87 6.59 9.20
CA GLY A 65 10.24 6.48 9.71
C GLY A 65 10.55 5.17 10.43
N GLU A 66 9.59 4.28 10.62
CA GLU A 66 9.83 2.99 11.27
C GLU A 66 10.78 2.12 10.44
N ARG A 67 11.68 1.40 11.11
CA ARG A 67 12.58 0.40 10.49
C ARG A 67 12.54 -0.89 11.31
N PRO A 68 11.42 -1.63 11.28
CA PRO A 68 11.28 -2.84 12.08
C PRO A 68 12.22 -3.94 11.59
N GLN A 69 12.67 -4.78 12.52
CA GLN A 69 13.34 -6.02 12.17
C GLN A 69 12.30 -7.04 11.71
N LEU A 70 12.40 -7.49 10.46
CA LEU A 70 11.49 -8.45 9.88
C LEU A 70 11.98 -9.89 10.09
N PRO A 71 11.08 -10.89 10.00
CA PRO A 71 11.48 -12.29 9.90
C PRO A 71 12.37 -12.55 8.69
N GLU A 72 13.12 -13.66 8.73
CA GLU A 72 14.02 -14.08 7.64
C GLU A 72 13.31 -14.22 6.29
N THR A 73 12.07 -14.71 6.31
CA THR A 73 11.22 -14.85 5.13
C THR A 73 9.98 -13.98 5.25
N VAL A 74 9.72 -13.19 4.21
CA VAL A 74 8.50 -12.40 4.06
C VAL A 74 7.75 -12.86 2.83
N VAL A 75 6.44 -13.04 2.98
CA VAL A 75 5.53 -13.36 1.86
C VAL A 75 4.59 -12.18 1.65
N VAL A 76 4.56 -11.68 0.42
CA VAL A 76 3.65 -10.63 -0.03
C VAL A 76 2.61 -11.26 -0.94
N VAL A 77 1.34 -11.07 -0.61
CA VAL A 77 0.22 -11.62 -1.40
C VAL A 77 -0.38 -10.50 -2.24
N GLY A 78 -0.33 -10.64 -3.56
CA GLY A 78 -0.85 -9.66 -4.52
C GLY A 78 0.13 -9.33 -5.65
N GLY A 79 -0.37 -8.68 -6.70
CA GLY A 79 0.41 -8.33 -7.89
C GLY A 79 0.30 -6.86 -8.32
N GLY A 80 -0.29 -6.00 -7.50
CA GLY A 80 -0.39 -4.56 -7.79
C GLY A 80 0.85 -3.77 -7.38
N ASP A 81 0.86 -2.47 -7.69
CA ASP A 81 1.98 -1.57 -7.35
C ASP A 81 2.27 -1.60 -5.83
N VAL A 82 1.25 -1.63 -4.98
CA VAL A 82 1.41 -1.77 -3.51
C VAL A 82 2.18 -3.05 -3.14
N ALA A 83 1.95 -4.16 -3.85
CA ALA A 83 2.67 -5.40 -3.58
C ALA A 83 4.15 -5.30 -4.00
N MET A 84 4.43 -4.62 -5.11
CA MET A 84 5.81 -4.39 -5.57
C MET A 84 6.56 -3.45 -4.63
N ASP A 85 5.92 -2.39 -4.16
CA ASP A 85 6.51 -1.48 -3.18
C ASP A 85 6.77 -2.20 -1.86
N ALA A 86 5.78 -2.95 -1.35
CA ALA A 86 5.91 -3.68 -0.10
C ALA A 86 7.02 -4.74 -0.15
N CYS A 87 7.16 -5.49 -1.25
CA CYS A 87 8.17 -6.54 -1.35
C CYS A 87 9.59 -5.95 -1.41
N ARG A 88 9.79 -4.86 -2.14
CA ARG A 88 11.07 -4.16 -2.24
C ARG A 88 11.46 -3.47 -0.94
N VAL A 89 10.49 -2.85 -0.26
CA VAL A 89 10.71 -2.28 1.08
C VAL A 89 11.08 -3.36 2.08
N ALA A 90 10.35 -4.49 2.09
CA ALA A 90 10.65 -5.61 2.97
C ALA A 90 12.07 -6.15 2.75
N LYS A 91 12.50 -6.30 1.48
CA LYS A 91 13.84 -6.78 1.13
C LYS A 91 14.98 -5.89 1.68
N ARG A 92 14.72 -4.60 1.86
CA ARG A 92 15.70 -3.62 2.36
C ARG A 92 15.68 -3.46 3.89
N LEU A 93 14.70 -4.04 4.58
CA LEU A 93 14.60 -3.96 6.03
C LEU A 93 15.47 -5.02 6.71
N PRO A 94 16.01 -4.72 7.90
CA PRO A 94 16.88 -5.64 8.62
C PRO A 94 16.15 -6.94 8.97
N GLY A 95 16.89 -8.04 8.97
CA GLY A 95 16.38 -9.38 9.31
C GLY A 95 15.77 -10.14 8.13
N CYS A 96 15.27 -9.45 7.10
CA CYS A 96 14.73 -10.11 5.90
C CYS A 96 15.86 -10.59 4.98
N LYS A 97 15.82 -11.87 4.58
CA LYS A 97 16.73 -12.45 3.58
C LYS A 97 15.98 -12.82 2.30
N THR A 98 14.81 -13.41 2.46
CA THR A 98 14.00 -13.91 1.36
C THR A 98 12.65 -13.21 1.33
N VAL A 99 12.29 -12.68 0.16
CA VAL A 99 10.97 -12.10 -0.09
C VAL A 99 10.34 -12.86 -1.24
N LYS A 100 9.11 -13.33 -1.03
CA LYS A 100 8.31 -14.02 -2.05
C LYS A 100 7.03 -13.24 -2.32
N VAL A 101 6.72 -13.03 -3.59
CA VAL A 101 5.43 -12.49 -4.03
C VAL A 101 4.58 -13.64 -4.56
N ILE A 102 3.41 -13.83 -3.97
CA ILE A 102 2.42 -14.81 -4.42
C ILE A 102 1.32 -14.07 -5.18
N TYR A 103 1.08 -14.49 -6.42
CA TYR A 103 0.04 -13.94 -7.27
C TYR A 103 -0.83 -15.03 -7.89
N ARG A 104 -2.15 -14.84 -7.77
CA ARG A 104 -3.17 -15.83 -8.16
C ARG A 104 -3.33 -16.07 -9.66
N ARG A 105 -2.65 -15.30 -10.51
CA ARG A 105 -2.72 -15.41 -11.97
C ARG A 105 -1.32 -15.52 -12.56
N GLY A 106 -1.24 -15.62 -13.89
CA GLY A 106 0.01 -15.65 -14.62
C GLY A 106 0.78 -14.32 -14.57
N PRO A 107 2.07 -14.34 -14.93
CA PRO A 107 2.92 -13.15 -14.99
C PRO A 107 2.40 -12.07 -15.96
N GLU A 108 1.74 -12.47 -17.03
CA GLU A 108 1.10 -11.59 -18.02
C GLU A 108 -0.07 -10.78 -17.46
N ASP A 109 -0.69 -11.28 -16.38
CA ASP A 109 -1.85 -10.69 -15.72
C ASP A 109 -1.47 -9.80 -14.53
N ILE A 110 -0.18 -9.57 -14.26
CA ILE A 110 0.27 -8.72 -13.16
C ILE A 110 -0.16 -7.27 -13.45
N PRO A 111 -0.98 -6.66 -12.57
CA PRO A 111 -1.45 -5.28 -12.77
C PRO A 111 -0.39 -4.23 -12.43
N ALA A 112 0.67 -4.58 -11.70
CA ALA A 112 1.76 -3.66 -11.42
C ALA A 112 2.44 -3.17 -12.69
N ARG A 113 2.95 -1.94 -12.64
CA ARG A 113 3.69 -1.35 -13.75
C ARG A 113 4.94 -2.19 -14.05
N LYS A 114 5.23 -2.41 -15.35
CA LYS A 114 6.39 -3.20 -15.80
C LYS A 114 7.71 -2.76 -15.17
N ILE A 115 7.86 -1.45 -14.94
CA ILE A 115 9.05 -0.89 -14.29
C ILE A 115 9.16 -1.35 -12.82
N GLU A 116 8.07 -1.38 -12.07
CA GLU A 116 8.08 -1.84 -10.67
C GLU A 116 8.41 -3.32 -10.60
N LEU A 117 7.81 -4.12 -11.48
CA LEU A 117 8.11 -5.55 -11.59
C LEU A 117 9.59 -5.79 -11.94
N HIS A 118 10.14 -5.05 -12.91
CA HIS A 118 11.55 -5.15 -13.29
C HIS A 118 12.48 -4.84 -12.12
N HIS A 119 12.17 -3.81 -11.32
CA HIS A 119 12.97 -3.45 -10.16
C HIS A 119 12.87 -4.50 -9.05
N ALA A 120 11.68 -5.05 -8.80
CA ALA A 120 11.50 -6.14 -7.82
C ALA A 120 12.31 -7.39 -8.20
N VAL A 121 12.30 -7.79 -9.47
CA VAL A 121 13.12 -8.92 -9.97
C VAL A 121 14.62 -8.64 -9.81
N ARG A 122 15.08 -7.41 -10.07
CA ARG A 122 16.48 -7.01 -9.86
C ARG A 122 16.92 -7.01 -8.39
N GLU A 123 15.97 -6.84 -7.47
CA GLU A 123 16.19 -6.95 -6.03
C GLU A 123 16.03 -8.39 -5.52
N GLU A 124 16.04 -9.38 -6.43
CA GLU A 124 15.96 -10.82 -6.13
C GLU A 124 14.71 -11.20 -5.32
N VAL A 125 13.58 -10.59 -5.66
CA VAL A 125 12.27 -11.02 -5.19
C VAL A 125 11.82 -12.24 -5.97
N GLU A 126 11.47 -13.31 -5.25
CA GLU A 126 10.93 -14.54 -5.86
C GLU A 126 9.45 -14.37 -6.17
N PHE A 127 9.01 -14.77 -7.36
CA PHE A 127 7.60 -14.71 -7.75
C PHE A 127 7.01 -16.11 -7.90
N ILE A 128 5.86 -16.34 -7.27
CA ILE A 128 5.08 -17.57 -7.35
C ILE A 128 3.73 -17.21 -7.98
N TYR A 129 3.47 -17.78 -9.15
CA TYR A 129 2.27 -17.51 -9.96
C TYR A 129 1.26 -18.65 -9.84
N ASN A 130 0.01 -18.38 -10.23
CA ASN A 130 -1.06 -19.37 -10.33
C ASN A 130 -1.33 -20.13 -9.01
N THR A 131 -1.31 -19.40 -7.88
CA THR A 131 -1.56 -19.92 -6.53
C THR A 131 -2.68 -19.16 -5.81
#